data_AF-A0AAW6HRM3-F1
#
_entry.id   AF-A0AAW6HRM3-F1
#
_cell.length_a   1.000
_cell.length_b   1.000
_cell.length_c   1.000
_cell.angle_alpha   90.00
_cell.angle_beta   90.00
_cell.angle_gamma   90.00
#
_symmetry.space_group_name_H-M   'P 1'
#
loop_
_entity.id
_entity.type
_entity.pdbx_description
1 polymer ?
#
loop_
_entity_poly.entity_id
_entity_poly.type
_entity_poly.pdbx_seq_one_letter_code
_entity_poly.pdbx_strand_id
1 'polypeptide(L)' 'TSFKEIARQSGRLPDGGKYIYVFSLKGEPLCKYVLDHYIYGIWVDEATKTIIATDVNNDEPILKFNFG' A
#
# COMPACT_ATOMS: atom_id res chain seq x y z
N THR A 1 -11.42 16.42 8.92
CA THR A 1 -11.18 15.32 9.86
C THR A 1 -9.82 15.48 10.47
N SER A 2 -9.75 15.67 11.78
CA SER A 2 -8.49 15.76 12.54
C SER A 2 -7.87 14.37 12.71
N PHE A 3 -6.54 14.27 12.83
CA PHE A 3 -5.85 13.00 13.14
C PHE A 3 -6.44 12.27 14.35
N LYS A 4 -6.93 13.03 15.36
CA LYS A 4 -7.58 12.47 16.54
C LYS A 4 -8.96 11.84 16.27
N GLU A 5 -9.66 12.31 15.24
CA GLU A 5 -10.97 11.75 14.86
C GLU A 5 -10.81 10.41 14.13
N ILE A 6 -9.74 10.27 13.33
CA ILE A 6 -9.39 9.03 12.63
C ILE A 6 -9.05 7.92 13.64
N ALA A 7 -8.29 8.23 14.68
CA ALA A 7 -7.93 7.27 15.74
C ALA A 7 -9.13 6.77 16.57
N ARG A 8 -10.23 7.54 16.62
CA ARG A 8 -11.45 7.16 17.37
C ARG A 8 -12.46 6.38 16.55
N GLN A 9 -12.26 6.24 15.23
CA GLN A 9 -13.12 5.45 14.33
C GLN A 9 -12.74 3.97 14.27
N SER A 10 -12.13 3.43 15.34
CA SER A 10 -11.68 2.05 15.48
C SER A 10 -12.82 1.04 15.63
N GLY A 11 -13.68 0.93 14.61
CA GLY A 11 -14.16 -0.38 14.19
C GLY A 11 -12.99 -1.19 13.60
N ARG A 12 -13.22 -2.48 13.30
CA ARG A 12 -12.27 -3.35 12.56
C ARG A 12 -12.06 -2.81 11.13
N LEU A 13 -11.35 -1.69 11.00
CA LEU A 13 -10.82 -1.26 9.73
C LEU A 13 -9.60 -2.13 9.42
N PRO A 14 -9.44 -2.60 8.18
CA PRO A 14 -8.26 -3.33 7.78
C PRO A 14 -7.02 -2.47 8.03
N ASP A 15 -6.00 -3.10 8.59
CA ASP A 15 -4.79 -2.41 9.01
C ASP A 15 -3.82 -2.26 7.83
N GLY A 16 -3.10 -1.13 7.77
CA GLY A 16 -2.17 -0.79 6.70
C GLY A 16 -2.68 0.23 5.67
N GLY A 17 -1.93 0.38 4.57
CA GLY A 17 -2.23 1.30 3.47
C GLY A 17 -2.79 0.58 2.24
N LYS A 18 -3.72 1.22 1.51
CA LYS A 18 -4.35 0.67 0.29
C LYS A 18 -3.82 1.28 -1.02
N TYR A 19 -2.92 2.26 -0.93
CA TYR A 19 -2.47 3.03 -2.09
C TYR A 19 -0.95 3.12 -2.12
N ILE A 20 -0.37 2.95 -3.31
CA ILE A 20 1.03 3.25 -3.58
C ILE A 20 1.07 4.49 -4.48
N TYR A 21 1.76 5.53 -4.03
CA TYR A 21 1.98 6.75 -4.79
C TYR A 21 3.41 6.77 -5.30
N VAL A 22 3.56 7.01 -6.59
CA VAL A 22 4.88 7.11 -7.24
C VAL A 22 5.12 8.57 -7.61
N PHE A 23 6.30 9.06 -7.28
CA PHE A 23 6.73 10.42 -7.58
C PHE A 23 8.02 10.39 -8.39
N SER A 24 8.24 11.43 -9.19
CA SER A 24 9.54 11.68 -9.79
C SER A 24 10.54 12.07 -8.71
N LEU A 25 11.84 12.04 -9.03
CA LEU A 25 12.89 12.51 -8.12
C LEU A 25 12.77 14.02 -7.79
N LYS A 26 11.98 14.76 -8.57
CA LYS A 26 11.66 16.18 -8.30
C LYS A 26 10.43 16.34 -7.40
N GLY A 27 9.76 15.24 -7.03
CA GLY A 27 8.55 15.25 -6.20
C GLY A 27 7.25 15.41 -6.98
N GLU A 28 7.25 15.31 -8.30
CA GLU A 28 6.03 15.39 -9.11
C GLU A 28 5.29 14.05 -9.08
N PRO A 29 3.97 14.02 -8.87
CA PRO A 29 3.21 12.76 -8.85
C PRO A 29 3.17 12.15 -10.25
N LEU A 30 3.56 10.87 -10.35
CA LEU A 30 3.58 10.13 -11.62
C LEU A 30 2.37 9.21 -11.74
N CYS A 31 2.11 8.39 -10.71
CA CYS A 31 0.98 7.48 -10.72
C CYS A 31 0.53 7.10 -9.30
N LYS A 32 -0.69 6.57 -9.22
CA LYS A 32 -1.31 6.06 -8.00
C LYS A 32 -1.85 4.66 -8.28
N TYR A 33 -1.27 3.64 -7.66
CA TYR A 33 -1.83 2.31 -7.66
C TYR A 33 -2.87 2.18 -6.55
N VAL A 34 -4.03 1.63 -6.89
CA VAL A 34 -5.08 1.26 -5.94
C VAL A 34 -5.00 -0.24 -5.76
N LEU A 35 -4.68 -0.67 -4.55
CA LEU A 35 -4.57 -2.08 -4.21
C LEU A 35 -5.93 -2.62 -3.80
N ASP A 36 -6.15 -3.91 -4.02
CA ASP A 36 -7.30 -4.66 -3.52
C ASP A 36 -7.12 -5.05 -2.03
N HIS A 37 -5.88 -5.17 -1.57
CA HIS A 37 -5.49 -5.48 -0.19
C HIS A 37 -4.90 -4.27 0.55
N TYR A 38 -4.93 -4.32 1.87
CA TYR A 38 -4.23 -3.37 2.73
C TYR A 38 -2.85 -3.94 3.08
N ILE A 39 -1.81 -3.12 2.96
CA ILE A 39 -0.42 -3.58 3.08
C ILE A 39 0.42 -2.71 4.02
N TYR A 40 1.45 -3.31 4.60
CA TYR A 40 2.38 -2.68 5.55
C TYR A 40 3.76 -2.39 4.96
N GLY A 41 4.37 -3.40 4.35
CA GLY A 41 5.66 -3.32 3.70
C GLY A 41 5.53 -3.50 2.19
N ILE A 42 6.46 -2.91 1.46
CA ILE A 42 6.66 -3.15 0.02
C ILE A 42 8.12 -3.40 -0.28
N TRP A 43 8.36 -4.28 -1.24
CA TRP A 43 9.62 -4.45 -1.93
C TRP A 43 9.35 -4.41 -3.44
N VAL A 44 10.17 -3.67 -4.18
CA VAL A 44 9.94 -3.40 -5.61
C VAL A 44 11.08 -3.98 -6.42
N ASP A 45 10.75 -4.83 -7.39
CA ASP A 45 11.64 -5.27 -8.46
C ASP A 45 11.29 -4.50 -9.74
N GLU A 46 12.15 -3.58 -10.13
CA GLU A 46 11.95 -2.78 -11.34
C GLU A 46 12.26 -3.54 -12.64
N ALA A 47 13.08 -4.59 -12.57
CA ALA A 47 13.47 -5.39 -13.72
C ALA A 47 12.35 -6.33 -14.13
N THR A 48 11.70 -6.98 -13.16
CA THR A 48 10.54 -7.86 -13.41
C THR A 48 9.20 -7.14 -13.30
N LYS A 49 9.22 -5.84 -12.93
CA LYS A 49 8.03 -5.03 -12.68
C LYS A 49 7.08 -5.67 -11.66
N THR A 50 7.66 -6.16 -10.57
CA THR A 50 6.93 -6.85 -9.50
C THR A 50 7.01 -6.06 -8.20
N ILE A 51 5.91 -6.01 -7.46
CA ILE A 51 5.87 -5.51 -6.08
C ILE A 51 5.51 -6.68 -5.19
N ILE A 52 6.36 -6.97 -4.21
CA ILE A 52 6.03 -7.87 -3.10
C ILE A 52 5.56 -7.02 -1.94
N ALA A 53 4.46 -7.39 -1.32
CA ALA A 53 3.89 -6.66 -0.20
C ALA A 53 3.44 -7.59 0.93
N THR A 54 3.23 -7.01 2.11
CA THR A 54 2.76 -7.75 3.28
C THR A 54 1.37 -7.31 3.73
N ASP A 55 0.40 -8.20 3.71
CA ASP A 55 -0.95 -8.01 4.28
C ASP A 55 -1.06 -8.73 5.63
N VAL A 56 -1.10 -7.97 6.72
CA VAL A 56 -1.19 -8.51 8.09
C VAL A 56 -2.60 -8.96 8.47
N ASN A 57 -3.58 -8.71 7.61
CA ASN A 57 -4.98 -9.05 7.84
C ASN A 57 -5.30 -10.48 7.35
N ASN A 58 -4.34 -11.17 6.72
CA ASN A 58 -4.50 -12.51 6.15
C ASN A 58 -3.45 -13.49 6.72
N ASP A 59 -3.82 -14.76 6.86
CA ASP A 59 -2.93 -15.84 7.31
C ASP A 59 -1.83 -16.14 6.28
N GLU A 60 -2.06 -15.81 5.01
CA GLU A 60 -1.06 -15.78 3.94
C GLU A 60 -0.63 -14.34 3.66
N PRO A 61 0.39 -13.81 4.37
CA PRO A 61 0.64 -12.37 4.37
C PRO A 61 1.42 -11.89 3.15
N ILE A 62 2.03 -12.77 2.35
CA ILE A 62 2.90 -12.38 1.24
C ILE A 62 2.07 -12.22 -0.04
N LEU A 63 1.94 -11.00 -0.51
CA LEU A 63 1.25 -10.65 -1.75
C LEU A 63 2.26 -10.32 -2.84
N LYS A 64 1.89 -10.64 -4.09
CA LYS A 64 2.66 -10.30 -5.28
C LYS A 64 1.77 -9.55 -6.27
N PHE A 65 2.19 -8.34 -6.63
CA PHE A 65 1.58 -7.52 -7.67
C PHE A 65 2.54 -7.36 -8.84
N ASN A 66 2.00 -7.14 -10.03
CA ASN A 66 2.79 -6.69 -11.19
C ASN A 66 2.33 -5.28 -11.58
N PHE A 67 3.26 -4.46 -12.05
CA PHE A 67 3.00 -3.09 -12.50
C PHE A 67 3.64 -2.85 -13.87
N GLY A 68 3.31 -1.74 -14.52
CA GLY A 68 3.77 -1.44 -15.89
C GLY A 68 2.64 -1.08 -16.83
#